data_AF-A0A660N3V9-F1
#
_entry.id   AF-A0A660N3V9-F1
#
_cell.length_a   1.000
_cell.length_b   1.000
_cell.length_c   1.000
_cell.angle_alpha   90.00
_cell.angle_beta   90.00
_cell.angle_gamma   90.00
#
_symmetry.space_group_name_H-M   'P 1'
#
loop_
_entity.id
_entity.type
_entity.pdbx_description
1 polymer ?
#
loop_
_entity_poly.entity_id
_entity_poly.type
_entity_poly.pdbx_seq_one_letter_code
_entity_poly.pdbx_strand_id
1 'polypeptide(L)' 'MGSVFMGALSYIGNAPNFMVKAIAEQRKVPMPSFFGYMAWSFGILIPLFLLHTLIFFVFGWL' A
#
# COMPACT_ATOMS: atom_id res chain seq x y z
N MET A 1 6.78 5.93 -14.12
CA MET A 1 5.96 6.70 -13.16
C MET A 1 4.93 5.84 -12.45
N GLY A 2 4.06 5.09 -13.15
CA GLY A 2 3.03 4.26 -12.50
C GLY A 2 3.55 3.25 -11.47
N SER A 3 4.71 2.60 -11.69
CA SER A 3 5.19 1.56 -10.78
C SER A 3 5.74 2.05 -9.44
N VAL A 4 6.19 3.31 -9.33
CA VAL A 4 6.59 3.87 -8.03
C VAL A 4 5.38 4.28 -7.18
N PHE A 5 4.35 4.86 -7.80
CA PHE A 5 3.14 5.29 -7.09
C PHE A 5 2.20 4.12 -6.72
N MET A 6 2.14 3.08 -7.56
CA MET A 6 1.25 1.93 -7.33
C MET A 6 1.85 0.89 -6.38
N GLY A 7 3.12 1.04 -6.01
CA GLY A 7 3.80 0.11 -5.11
C GLY A 7 3.09 -0.07 -3.77
N ALA A 8 2.62 1.00 -3.16
CA ALA A 8 1.93 0.93 -1.87
C ALA A 8 0.50 0.37 -1.94
N LEU A 9 -0.11 0.29 -3.14
CA LEU A 9 -1.52 -0.05 -3.33
C LEU A 9 -1.74 -1.53 -3.69
N SER A 10 -0.76 -2.15 -4.34
CA SER A 10 -0.81 -3.57 -4.71
C SER A 10 0.58 -4.15 -4.95
N TYR A 11 0.73 -5.45 -4.73
CA TYR A 11 1.93 -6.19 -5.10
C TYR A 11 2.16 -6.30 -6.61
N ILE A 12 1.14 -6.03 -7.45
CA ILE A 12 1.28 -5.94 -8.91
C ILE A 12 1.88 -4.58 -9.32
N GLY A 13 1.74 -3.58 -8.46
CA GLY A 13 2.11 -2.20 -8.77
C GLY A 13 3.62 -2.02 -8.99
N ASN A 14 4.48 -2.85 -8.41
CA ASN A 14 5.92 -2.77 -8.63
C ASN A 14 6.61 -4.15 -8.60
N ALA A 15 7.76 -4.26 -9.30
CA ALA A 15 8.52 -5.50 -9.39
C ALA A 15 9.04 -6.01 -8.01
N PRO A 16 9.52 -5.15 -7.08
CA PRO A 16 9.93 -5.61 -5.75
C PRO A 16 8.82 -6.29 -4.93
N ASN A 17 7.60 -5.75 -4.91
CA ASN A 17 6.49 -6.32 -4.15
C ASN A 17 5.99 -7.63 -4.77
N PHE A 18 6.01 -7.72 -6.11
CA PHE A 18 5.73 -8.97 -6.80
C PHE A 18 6.76 -10.04 -6.44
N MET A 19 8.04 -9.67 -6.35
CA MET A 19 9.12 -10.55 -5.91
C MET A 19 8.92 -11.00 -4.45
N VAL A 20 8.60 -10.08 -3.53
CA VAL A 20 8.33 -10.44 -2.11
C VAL A 20 7.13 -11.39 -2.02
N LYS A 21 6.05 -11.14 -2.77
CA LYS A 21 4.90 -12.05 -2.83
C LYS A 21 5.29 -13.44 -3.31
N ALA A 22 6.08 -13.54 -4.37
CA ALA A 22 6.54 -14.83 -4.90
C ALA A 22 7.39 -15.61 -3.88
N ILE A 23 8.28 -14.93 -3.14
CA ILE A 23 9.08 -15.56 -2.07
C ILE A 23 8.19 -16.03 -0.92
N ALA A 24 7.19 -15.24 -0.53
CA ALA A 24 6.23 -15.60 0.52
C ALA A 24 5.39 -16.83 0.13
N GLU A 25 4.90 -16.88 -1.12
CA GLU A 25 4.16 -18.02 -1.68
C GLU A 25 5.04 -19.29 -1.73
N GLN A 26 6.31 -19.16 -2.15
CA GLN A 26 7.28 -20.26 -2.13
C GLN A 26 7.52 -20.81 -0.71
N ARG A 27 7.49 -19.94 0.31
CA ARG A 27 7.62 -20.31 1.73
C ARG A 27 6.30 -20.77 2.37
N LYS A 28 5.23 -20.95 1.58
CA LYS A 28 3.90 -21.33 2.05
C LYS A 28 3.29 -20.34 3.05
N VAL A 29 3.68 -19.06 2.98
CA VAL A 29 3.05 -17.98 3.75
C VAL A 29 1.75 -17.59 3.02
N PRO A 30 0.60 -17.55 3.72
CA PRO A 30 -0.66 -17.16 3.10
C PRO A 30 -0.60 -15.68 2.70
N MET A 31 -0.72 -15.43 1.40
CA MET A 31 -0.76 -14.08 0.83
C MET A 31 -2.21 -13.66 0.54
N PRO A 32 -2.56 -12.38 0.77
CA PRO A 32 -3.89 -11.89 0.43
C PRO A 32 -4.13 -11.92 -1.08
N SER A 33 -5.40 -12.09 -1.47
CA SER A 33 -5.83 -11.89 -2.85
C SER A 33 -5.59 -10.44 -3.28
N PHE A 34 -5.58 -10.18 -4.58
CA PHE A 34 -5.37 -8.84 -5.12
C PHE A 34 -6.30 -7.78 -4.48
N PHE A 35 -7.61 -8.06 -4.43
CA PHE A 35 -8.58 -7.16 -3.80
C PHE A 35 -8.45 -7.10 -2.27
N GLY A 36 -8.03 -8.20 -1.63
CA GLY A 36 -7.73 -8.20 -0.20
C GLY A 36 -6.57 -7.28 0.15
N TYR A 37 -5.50 -7.29 -0.64
CA TYR A 37 -4.37 -6.38 -0.48
C TYR A 37 -4.78 -4.91 -0.69
N MET A 38 -5.62 -4.63 -1.70
CA MET A 38 -6.10 -3.27 -1.94
C MET A 38 -6.93 -2.74 -0.78
N ALA A 39 -7.86 -3.54 -0.24
CA ALA A 39 -8.66 -3.15 0.92
C ALA A 39 -7.77 -2.85 2.14
N TRP A 40 -6.75 -3.68 2.37
CA TRP A 40 -5.78 -3.48 3.46
C TRP A 40 -4.97 -2.20 3.27
N SER A 41 -4.51 -1.95 2.04
CA SER A 41 -3.72 -0.76 1.68
C SER A 41 -4.53 0.52 1.85
N PHE A 42 -5.74 0.57 1.28
CA PHE A 42 -6.62 1.74 1.42
C PHE A 42 -7.05 1.96 2.88
N GLY A 43 -7.29 0.89 3.65
CA GLY A 43 -7.65 0.96 5.06
C GLY A 43 -6.59 1.64 5.94
N ILE A 44 -5.32 1.66 5.51
CA ILE A 44 -4.22 2.31 6.24
C ILE A 44 -3.85 3.64 5.59
N LEU A 45 -3.70 3.65 4.26
CA LEU A 45 -3.21 4.82 3.53
C LEU A 45 -4.22 5.97 3.53
N ILE A 46 -5.54 5.69 3.44
CA ILE A 46 -6.55 6.75 3.47
C ILE A 46 -6.58 7.45 4.83
N PRO A 47 -6.67 6.75 5.99
CA PRO A 47 -6.60 7.42 7.28
C PRO A 47 -5.32 8.22 7.51
N LEU A 48 -4.16 7.67 7.13
CA LEU A 48 -2.89 8.38 7.25
C LEU A 48 -2.85 9.62 6.36
N PHE A 49 -3.34 9.51 5.12
CA PHE A 49 -3.43 10.64 4.21
C PHE A 49 -4.35 11.73 4.77
N LEU A 50 -5.53 11.36 5.27
CA LEU A 50 -6.46 12.30 5.89
C LEU A 50 -5.86 12.99 7.13
N LEU A 51 -5.19 12.23 8.01
CA LEU A 51 -4.51 12.79 9.17
C LEU A 51 -3.43 13.78 8.76
N HIS A 52 -2.62 13.43 7.76
CA HIS A 52 -1.59 14.31 7.22
C HIS A 52 -2.22 15.59 6.64
N THR A 53 -3.28 15.48 5.83
CA THR A 53 -3.99 16.63 5.28
C THR A 53 -4.57 17.51 6.39
N LEU A 54 -5.20 16.92 7.40
CA LEU A 54 -5.79 17.67 8.50
C LEU A 54 -4.73 18.44 9.29
N ILE A 55 -3.66 17.78 9.72
CA ILE A 55 -2.64 18.41 10.57
C ILE A 55 -1.92 19.55 9.83
N PHE A 56 -1.50 19.30 8.60
CA PHE A 56 -0.61 20.22 7.89
C PHE A 56 -1.35 21.28 7.06
N PHE A 57 -2.56 20.98 6.55
CA PHE A 57 -3.27 21.89 5.65
C PHE A 57 -4.53 22.50 6.26
N VAL A 58 -5.15 21.87 7.28
CA VAL A 58 -6.35 22.40 7.94
C VAL A 58 -6.04 23.03 9.29
N PHE A 59 -5.25 22.35 10.13
CA PHE A 59 -4.88 22.82 11.46
C PHE A 59 -3.67 23.77 11.47
N GLY A 60 -3.05 24.04 10.32
CA GLY A 60 -2.05 25.10 10.16
C GLY A 60 -0.79 24.93 11.00
N TRP A 61 -0.29 23.69 11.14
CA TRP A 61 0.96 23.42 11.86
C TRP A 61 2.23 23.67 11.02
N LEU A 62 2.08 24.16 9.79
CA LEU A 62 3.14 24.66 8.89
C LEU A 62 2.68 25.96 8.21
#